data_AF-A0A316TGK9-F1
#
_entry.id   AF-A0A316TGK9-F1
#
_cell.length_a   1.000
_cell.length_b   1.000
_cell.length_c   1.000
_cell.angle_alpha   90.00
_cell.angle_beta   90.00
_cell.angle_gamma   90.00
#
_symmetry.space_group_name_H-M   'P 1'
#
loop_
_entity.id
_entity.type
_entity.pdbx_description
1 polymer ?
#
loop_
_entity_poly.entity_id
_entity_poly.type
_entity_poly.pdbx_seq_one_letter_code
_entity_poly.pdbx_strand_id
1 'polypeptide(L)'
;MMADHVLSDLQHGKAECRVVKVDRASEVHVLHDLNVTTQLRGDFATAYTEGDNTHVHATDTQKNSVYALAREHGITSPEAFLLVLAEHWAAQPWVTGTWFAAEQFTWERLAANGHSFVRSGQDTRTAWVQTYGSVDGEAFVLGGLKDLVVLKSTGSEFHGFPRDRFTTLAETDDRILATSVSATWRYGSRQARPSQEQARSTEDIDFDAAYDAVRAALLDAFATTHSLALQQTIHAMATAALDACADIDEIRIECPNKHHFLVDLAPFGLDNPGEVFFAADRPYGLISATVTRSGAEAEPRAWVGVG
;
A
#
# COMPACT_ATOMS: atom_id res chain seq x y z
N MET A 1 -5.77 -42.96 12.13
CA MET A 1 -4.88 -42.19 13.04
C MET A 1 -5.16 -40.74 12.76
N MET A 2 -5.38 -39.89 13.78
CA MET A 2 -5.36 -38.44 13.55
C MET A 2 -3.99 -38.10 12.99
N ALA A 3 -3.92 -37.30 11.92
CA ALA A 3 -2.64 -36.86 11.40
C ALA A 3 -1.91 -36.06 12.48
N ASP A 4 -0.63 -36.35 12.72
CA ASP A 4 0.19 -35.64 13.72
C ASP A 4 0.46 -34.17 13.35
N HIS A 5 0.00 -33.74 12.16
CA HIS A 5 0.18 -32.41 11.60
C HIS A 5 -1.11 -31.98 10.87
N VAL A 6 -1.47 -30.70 10.99
CA VAL A 6 -2.69 -30.12 10.41
C VAL A 6 -2.29 -29.01 9.43
N LEU A 7 -2.90 -28.99 8.24
CA LEU A 7 -2.76 -27.93 7.26
C LEU A 7 -3.66 -26.73 7.63
N SER A 8 -3.13 -25.52 7.53
CA SER A 8 -3.88 -24.26 7.65
C SER A 8 -3.42 -23.27 6.59
N ASP A 9 -4.20 -22.20 6.38
CA ASP A 9 -3.81 -21.03 5.57
C ASP A 9 -3.40 -21.37 4.12
N LEU A 10 -4.14 -22.29 3.51
CA LEU A 10 -3.89 -22.77 2.15
C LEU A 10 -4.19 -21.67 1.13
N GLN A 11 -3.18 -21.27 0.37
CA GLN A 11 -3.31 -20.38 -0.77
C GLN A 11 -2.32 -20.72 -1.89
N HIS A 12 -2.73 -20.55 -3.14
CA HIS A 12 -1.86 -20.73 -4.31
C HIS A 12 -2.22 -19.79 -5.44
N GLY A 13 -1.24 -19.47 -6.31
CA GLY A 13 -1.40 -18.30 -7.15
C GLY A 13 -0.38 -18.09 -8.26
N LYS A 14 -0.56 -16.99 -8.99
CA LYS A 14 0.45 -16.44 -9.91
C LYS A 14 0.90 -15.08 -9.42
N ALA A 15 2.20 -14.94 -9.23
CA ALA A 15 2.82 -13.67 -8.85
C ALA A 15 3.28 -12.88 -10.07
N GLU A 16 3.25 -11.56 -9.92
CA GLU A 16 3.93 -10.58 -10.77
C GLU A 16 3.60 -10.65 -12.27
N CYS A 17 2.31 -10.81 -12.59
CA CYS A 17 1.79 -10.68 -13.94
C CYS A 17 1.86 -9.21 -14.39
N ARG A 18 2.84 -8.88 -15.23
CA ARG A 18 2.95 -7.59 -15.90
C ARG A 18 1.85 -7.41 -16.93
N VAL A 19 0.97 -6.43 -16.74
CA VAL A 19 -0.09 -6.09 -17.69
C VAL A 19 -0.06 -4.59 -18.01
N VAL A 20 -0.01 -4.28 -19.30
CA VAL A 20 -0.17 -2.92 -19.81
C VAL A 20 -1.45 -2.86 -20.63
N LYS A 21 -2.45 -2.14 -20.13
CA LYS A 21 -3.70 -1.89 -20.84
C LYS A 21 -3.65 -0.49 -21.45
N VAL A 22 -3.78 -0.43 -22.77
CA VAL A 22 -3.94 0.83 -23.50
C VAL A 22 -5.40 0.97 -23.93
N ASP A 23 -6.03 2.09 -23.58
CA ASP A 23 -7.26 2.54 -24.23
C ASP A 23 -6.89 3.41 -25.45
N ARG A 24 -7.45 3.04 -26.60
CA ARG A 24 -7.22 3.69 -27.90
C ARG A 24 -8.53 4.14 -28.55
N ALA A 25 -9.58 4.34 -27.75
CA ALA A 25 -10.88 4.80 -28.26
C ALA A 25 -10.84 6.22 -28.85
N SER A 26 -9.81 7.01 -28.53
CA SER A 26 -9.55 8.33 -29.12
C SER A 26 -8.10 8.48 -29.57
N GLU A 27 -7.75 9.59 -30.24
CA GLU A 27 -6.36 9.93 -30.59
C GLU A 27 -5.47 10.19 -29.35
N VAL A 28 -6.10 10.44 -28.19
CA VAL A 28 -5.47 10.58 -26.89
C VAL A 28 -5.61 9.26 -26.14
N HIS A 29 -4.58 8.42 -26.21
CA HIS A 29 -4.57 7.10 -25.58
C HIS A 29 -4.47 7.20 -24.05
N VAL A 30 -5.12 6.30 -23.31
CA VAL A 30 -4.95 6.15 -21.85
C VAL A 30 -4.16 4.87 -21.57
N LEU A 31 -3.25 4.88 -20.59
CA LEU A 31 -2.35 3.77 -20.30
C LEU A 31 -2.43 3.39 -18.82
N HIS A 32 -2.67 2.11 -18.55
CA HIS A 32 -2.59 1.50 -17.22
C HIS A 32 -1.48 0.45 -17.25
N ASP A 33 -0.51 0.54 -16.34
CA ASP A 33 0.63 -0.38 -16.24
C ASP A 33 0.66 -0.96 -14.83
N LEU A 34 0.35 -2.25 -14.71
CA LEU A 34 0.21 -2.94 -13.44
C LEU A 34 1.18 -4.13 -13.29
N ASN A 35 1.57 -4.41 -12.05
CA ASN A 35 2.13 -5.69 -11.61
C ASN A 35 1.07 -6.43 -10.79
N VAL A 36 0.43 -7.48 -11.32
CA VAL A 36 -0.71 -8.15 -10.65
C VAL A 36 -0.27 -9.49 -10.05
N THR A 37 -0.59 -9.72 -8.78
CA THR A 37 -0.45 -11.02 -8.12
C THR A 37 -1.81 -11.54 -7.71
N THR A 38 -2.09 -12.80 -8.04
CA THR A 38 -3.32 -13.49 -7.67
C THR A 38 -3.02 -14.69 -6.77
N GLN A 39 -3.73 -14.85 -5.66
CA GLN A 39 -3.72 -16.08 -4.86
C GLN A 39 -5.16 -16.46 -4.48
N LEU A 40 -5.53 -17.72 -4.69
CA LEU A 40 -6.84 -18.28 -4.32
C LEU A 40 -6.74 -18.97 -2.97
N ARG A 41 -7.81 -18.91 -2.19
CA ARG A 41 -8.03 -19.65 -0.93
C ARG A 41 -9.23 -20.58 -1.12
N GLY A 42 -9.21 -21.76 -0.53
CA GLY A 42 -10.24 -22.75 -0.84
C GLY A 42 -10.01 -24.14 -0.29
N ASP A 43 -10.87 -25.06 -0.74
CA ASP A 43 -10.72 -26.49 -0.53
C ASP A 43 -9.61 -27.06 -1.41
N PHE A 44 -8.37 -26.95 -0.92
CA PHE A 44 -7.16 -27.38 -1.62
C PHE A 44 -6.40 -28.47 -0.89
N ALA A 45 -6.88 -28.95 0.27
CA ALA A 45 -6.11 -29.83 1.14
C ALA A 45 -5.63 -31.12 0.43
N THR A 46 -6.47 -31.72 -0.42
CA THR A 46 -6.16 -32.94 -1.17
C THR A 46 -5.00 -32.77 -2.15
N ALA A 47 -4.78 -31.56 -2.67
CA ALA A 47 -3.61 -31.27 -3.50
C ALA A 47 -2.31 -31.40 -2.71
N TYR A 48 -2.31 -31.05 -1.42
CA TYR A 48 -1.14 -31.15 -0.55
C TYR A 48 -0.96 -32.55 0.03
N THR A 49 -2.04 -33.22 0.41
CA THR A 49 -1.97 -34.52 1.09
C THR A 49 -1.88 -35.71 0.14
N GLU A 50 -2.46 -35.59 -1.06
CA GLU A 50 -2.65 -36.70 -2.00
C GLU A 50 -2.15 -36.38 -3.41
N GLY A 51 -1.84 -35.11 -3.71
CA GLY A 51 -1.47 -34.68 -5.06
C GLY A 51 -2.66 -34.64 -6.03
N ASP A 52 -3.90 -34.64 -5.51
CA ASP A 52 -5.10 -34.51 -6.31
C ASP A 52 -5.32 -33.05 -6.72
N ASN A 53 -5.27 -32.79 -8.03
CA ASN A 53 -5.39 -31.46 -8.60
C ASN A 53 -6.82 -31.10 -9.03
N THR A 54 -7.84 -31.87 -8.65
CA THR A 54 -9.23 -31.65 -9.08
C THR A 54 -9.75 -30.23 -8.78
N HIS A 55 -9.35 -29.63 -7.66
CA HIS A 55 -9.71 -28.25 -7.29
C HIS A 55 -8.59 -27.23 -7.57
N VAL A 56 -7.49 -27.65 -8.19
CA VAL A 56 -6.33 -26.78 -8.43
C VAL A 56 -6.46 -26.14 -9.80
N HIS A 57 -6.94 -24.89 -9.84
CA HIS A 57 -6.73 -24.06 -11.01
C HIS A 57 -5.23 -23.83 -11.20
N ALA A 58 -4.73 -24.24 -12.36
CA ALA A 58 -3.35 -24.01 -12.74
C ALA A 58 -3.02 -22.52 -12.62
N THR A 59 -1.83 -22.21 -12.11
CA THR A 59 -1.40 -20.82 -11.96
C THR A 59 -1.28 -20.11 -13.33
N ASP A 60 -1.08 -20.87 -14.41
CA ASP A 60 -1.16 -20.34 -15.78
C ASP A 60 -2.58 -19.87 -16.16
N THR A 61 -3.63 -20.55 -15.69
CA THR A 61 -5.02 -20.11 -15.86
C THR A 61 -5.25 -18.77 -15.15
N GLN A 62 -4.74 -18.59 -13.93
CA GLN A 62 -4.84 -17.31 -13.22
C GLN A 62 -4.15 -16.17 -13.99
N LYS A 63 -2.94 -16.42 -14.53
CA LYS A 63 -2.24 -15.50 -15.43
C LYS A 63 -3.09 -15.13 -16.65
N ASN A 64 -3.70 -16.12 -17.30
CA ASN A 64 -4.53 -15.91 -18.48
C ASN A 64 -5.80 -15.10 -18.14
N SER A 65 -6.43 -15.35 -16.98
CA SER A 65 -7.59 -14.59 -16.50
C SER A 65 -7.26 -13.11 -16.29
N VAL A 66 -6.06 -12.76 -15.79
CA VAL A 66 -5.61 -11.36 -15.70
C VAL A 66 -5.68 -10.67 -17.07
N TYR A 67 -5.12 -11.27 -18.11
CA TYR A 67 -5.14 -10.66 -19.44
C TYR A 67 -6.52 -10.66 -20.09
N ALA A 68 -7.30 -11.74 -19.93
CA ALA A 68 -8.63 -11.87 -20.49
C ALA A 68 -9.60 -10.83 -19.88
N LEU A 69 -9.63 -10.73 -18.55
CA LEU A 69 -10.53 -9.81 -17.85
C LEU A 69 -10.12 -8.35 -18.06
N ALA A 70 -8.81 -8.05 -18.18
CA ALA A 70 -8.35 -6.71 -18.56
C ALA A 70 -8.83 -6.30 -19.97
N ARG A 71 -9.03 -7.26 -20.87
CA ARG A 71 -9.59 -7.02 -22.20
C ARG A 71 -11.12 -6.88 -22.15
N GLU A 72 -11.79 -7.70 -21.37
CA GLU A 72 -13.26 -7.74 -21.27
C GLU A 72 -13.83 -6.53 -20.54
N HIS A 73 -13.28 -6.21 -19.37
CA HIS A 73 -13.79 -5.16 -18.48
C HIS A 73 -12.97 -3.86 -18.55
N GLY A 74 -11.75 -3.90 -19.08
CA GLY A 74 -10.81 -2.79 -18.97
C GLY A 74 -10.11 -2.75 -17.61
N ILE A 75 -9.36 -1.68 -17.38
CA ILE A 75 -8.71 -1.36 -16.10
C ILE A 75 -9.00 0.12 -15.85
N THR A 76 -9.72 0.43 -14.79
CA THR A 76 -9.98 1.83 -14.35
C THR A 76 -8.97 2.21 -13.28
N SER A 77 -9.00 1.51 -12.16
CA SER A 77 -8.04 1.59 -11.06
C SER A 77 -7.54 0.18 -10.68
N PRO A 78 -6.41 0.04 -9.96
CA PRO A 78 -5.94 -1.27 -9.54
C PRO A 78 -6.95 -1.94 -8.59
N GLU A 79 -7.55 -1.21 -7.65
CA GLU A 79 -8.59 -1.73 -6.75
C GLU A 79 -9.79 -2.30 -7.51
N ALA A 80 -10.35 -1.53 -8.45
CA ALA A 80 -11.51 -1.95 -9.23
C ALA A 80 -11.20 -3.19 -10.09
N PHE A 81 -10.00 -3.23 -10.69
CA PHE A 81 -9.61 -4.39 -11.48
C PHE A 81 -9.38 -5.64 -10.64
N LEU A 82 -8.85 -5.50 -9.42
CA LEU A 82 -8.72 -6.61 -8.47
C LEU A 82 -10.09 -7.12 -7.99
N LEU A 83 -11.10 -6.25 -7.86
CA LEU A 83 -12.48 -6.66 -7.55
C LEU A 83 -13.08 -7.49 -8.69
N VAL A 84 -12.89 -7.09 -9.95
CA VAL A 84 -13.31 -7.88 -11.13
C VAL A 84 -12.67 -9.27 -11.12
N LEU A 85 -11.37 -9.35 -10.79
CA LEU A 85 -10.70 -10.64 -10.62
C LEU A 85 -11.32 -11.46 -9.49
N ALA A 86 -11.62 -10.83 -8.35
CA ALA A 86 -12.19 -11.51 -7.18
C ALA A 86 -13.57 -12.09 -7.50
N GLU A 87 -14.43 -11.33 -8.17
CA GLU A 87 -15.75 -11.77 -8.61
C GLU A 87 -15.65 -12.99 -9.55
N HIS A 88 -14.75 -12.95 -10.53
CA HIS A 88 -14.53 -14.08 -11.44
C HIS A 88 -14.18 -15.37 -10.71
N TRP A 89 -13.28 -15.30 -9.72
CA TRP A 89 -12.83 -16.47 -8.97
C TRP A 89 -13.82 -16.94 -7.91
N ALA A 90 -14.67 -16.05 -7.40
CA ALA A 90 -15.76 -16.41 -6.48
C ALA A 90 -16.80 -17.35 -7.12
N ALA A 91 -16.90 -17.38 -8.46
CA ALA A 91 -17.78 -18.29 -9.17
C ALA A 91 -17.36 -19.78 -9.08
N GLN A 92 -16.16 -20.08 -8.58
CA GLN A 92 -15.66 -21.46 -8.47
C GLN A 92 -16.06 -22.07 -7.11
N PRO A 93 -16.80 -23.20 -7.06
CA PRO A 93 -17.37 -23.70 -5.81
C PRO A 93 -16.39 -24.05 -4.69
N TRP A 94 -15.14 -24.41 -5.04
CA TRP A 94 -14.08 -24.75 -4.09
C TRP A 94 -13.23 -23.54 -3.67
N VAL A 95 -13.41 -22.37 -4.31
CA VAL A 95 -12.73 -21.13 -3.93
C VAL A 95 -13.56 -20.42 -2.86
N THR A 96 -12.99 -20.26 -1.68
CA THR A 96 -13.63 -19.64 -0.51
C THR A 96 -13.04 -18.29 -0.15
N GLY A 97 -12.11 -17.79 -0.97
CA GLY A 97 -11.53 -16.48 -0.78
C GLY A 97 -10.41 -16.20 -1.78
N THR A 98 -9.95 -14.97 -1.77
CA THR A 98 -8.90 -14.46 -2.64
C THR A 98 -7.97 -13.56 -1.84
N TRP A 99 -6.71 -13.53 -2.25
CA TRP A 99 -5.73 -12.53 -1.85
C TRP A 99 -5.09 -12.02 -3.13
N PHE A 100 -5.53 -10.85 -3.59
CA PHE A 100 -5.03 -10.25 -4.82
C PHE A 100 -4.34 -8.93 -4.50
N ALA A 101 -3.26 -8.66 -5.23
CA ALA A 101 -2.46 -7.47 -5.06
C ALA A 101 -2.08 -6.88 -6.42
N ALA A 102 -1.98 -5.56 -6.49
CA ALA A 102 -1.51 -4.87 -7.68
C ALA A 102 -0.59 -3.71 -7.30
N GLU A 103 0.50 -3.56 -8.04
CA GLU A 103 1.27 -2.31 -8.10
C GLU A 103 0.89 -1.58 -9.38
N GLN A 104 0.62 -0.28 -9.29
CA GLN A 104 0.44 0.58 -10.45
C GLN A 104 1.66 1.47 -10.62
N PHE A 105 2.07 1.62 -11.87
CA PHE A 105 3.17 2.49 -12.21
C PHE A 105 2.76 3.65 -13.11
N THR A 106 3.23 4.83 -12.73
CA THR A 106 2.80 6.08 -13.33
C THR A 106 3.56 6.38 -14.62
N TRP A 107 2.84 6.96 -15.57
CA TRP A 107 3.38 7.42 -16.84
C TRP A 107 2.87 8.84 -17.10
N GLU A 108 3.76 9.71 -17.56
CA GLU A 108 3.41 11.05 -18.01
C GLU A 108 3.37 11.07 -19.54
N ARG A 109 2.33 11.68 -20.10
CA ARG A 109 2.22 11.86 -21.55
C ARG A 109 3.18 12.94 -22.02
N LEU A 110 3.98 12.64 -23.04
CA LEU A 110 4.81 13.64 -23.70
C LEU A 110 3.95 14.57 -24.55
N ALA A 111 4.14 15.88 -24.42
CA ALA A 111 3.30 16.91 -25.07
C ALA A 111 3.26 16.85 -26.61
N ALA A 112 4.15 16.10 -27.26
CA ALA A 112 4.26 16.02 -28.71
C ALA A 112 3.07 15.31 -29.39
N ASN A 113 2.39 14.38 -28.70
CA ASN A 113 1.25 13.65 -29.27
C ASN A 113 0.40 12.96 -28.19
N GLY A 114 -0.75 12.40 -28.61
CA GLY A 114 -1.69 11.69 -27.75
C GLY A 114 -1.28 10.26 -27.34
N HIS A 115 -0.09 9.76 -27.69
CA HIS A 115 0.23 8.32 -27.55
C HIS A 115 1.69 8.00 -27.18
N SER A 116 2.49 9.00 -26.78
CA SER A 116 3.87 8.84 -26.33
C SER A 116 3.98 9.20 -24.85
N PHE A 117 4.71 8.38 -24.09
CA PHE A 117 4.77 8.48 -22.64
C PHE A 117 6.21 8.34 -22.12
N VAL A 118 6.48 8.93 -20.96
CA VAL A 118 7.70 8.73 -20.17
C VAL A 118 7.31 8.21 -18.80
N ARG A 119 8.10 7.28 -18.25
CA ARG A 119 7.89 6.74 -16.90
C ARG A 119 8.04 7.87 -15.89
N SER A 120 7.07 8.00 -14.98
CA SER A 120 7.04 9.01 -13.93
C SER A 120 6.54 8.41 -12.62
N GLY A 121 6.29 9.26 -11.62
CA GLY A 121 5.89 8.84 -10.27
C GLY A 121 7.03 8.96 -9.28
N GLN A 122 6.73 9.55 -8.13
CA GLN A 122 7.65 9.66 -6.99
C GLN A 122 7.49 8.48 -6.02
N ASP A 123 6.50 7.62 -6.29
CA ASP A 123 6.05 6.51 -5.49
C ASP A 123 5.33 5.49 -6.37
N THR A 124 5.16 4.28 -5.85
CA THR A 124 4.40 3.20 -6.50
C THR A 124 3.08 3.04 -5.77
N ARG A 125 1.95 3.23 -6.47
CA ARG A 125 0.62 2.94 -5.92
C ARG A 125 0.44 1.44 -5.77
N THR A 126 -0.15 1.02 -4.67
CA THR A 126 -0.43 -0.38 -4.36
C THR A 126 -1.90 -0.56 -4.04
N ALA A 127 -2.45 -1.73 -4.35
CA ALA A 127 -3.80 -2.11 -3.98
C ALA A 127 -3.85 -3.58 -3.57
N TRP A 128 -4.76 -3.90 -2.65
CA TRP A 128 -5.10 -5.28 -2.30
C TRP A 128 -6.61 -5.47 -2.27
N VAL A 129 -7.07 -6.64 -2.70
CA VAL A 129 -8.43 -7.12 -2.50
C VAL A 129 -8.35 -8.49 -1.85
N GLN A 130 -8.94 -8.62 -0.67
CA GLN A 130 -9.04 -9.88 0.04
C GLN A 130 -10.50 -10.26 0.25
N THR A 131 -10.82 -11.52 -0.01
CA THR A 131 -12.15 -12.08 0.30
C THR A 131 -12.01 -13.30 1.19
N TYR A 132 -13.02 -13.52 2.04
CA TYR A 132 -13.15 -14.66 2.93
C TYR A 132 -14.62 -15.12 2.95
N GLY A 133 -14.87 -16.42 2.79
CA GLY A 133 -16.22 -16.98 2.64
C GLY A 133 -16.70 -16.94 1.18
N SER A 134 -17.66 -17.81 0.82
CA SER A 134 -18.17 -17.93 -0.55
C SER A 134 -19.17 -16.82 -0.91
N VAL A 135 -19.04 -16.27 -2.13
CA VAL A 135 -19.96 -15.46 -2.98
C VAL A 135 -20.60 -14.19 -2.39
N ASP A 136 -20.95 -14.13 -1.10
CA ASP A 136 -21.53 -12.96 -0.41
C ASP A 136 -20.60 -12.40 0.70
N GLY A 137 -19.35 -12.87 0.75
CA GLY A 137 -18.37 -12.49 1.77
C GLY A 137 -17.88 -11.05 1.63
N GLU A 138 -17.65 -10.38 2.76
CA GLU A 138 -17.08 -9.03 2.80
C GLU A 138 -15.72 -9.00 2.10
N ALA A 139 -15.60 -8.19 1.05
CA ALA A 139 -14.34 -7.90 0.39
C ALA A 139 -13.61 -6.78 1.14
N PHE A 140 -12.40 -7.05 1.62
CA PHE A 140 -11.52 -6.03 2.15
C PHE A 140 -10.72 -5.42 1.00
N VAL A 141 -10.96 -4.15 0.73
CA VAL A 141 -10.19 -3.37 -0.26
C VAL A 141 -9.21 -2.48 0.49
N LEU A 142 -7.95 -2.52 0.08
CA LEU A 142 -6.89 -1.68 0.61
C LEU A 142 -6.22 -0.93 -0.53
N GLY A 143 -6.02 0.37 -0.34
CA GLY A 143 -5.16 1.19 -1.17
C GLY A 143 -3.83 1.45 -0.47
N GLY A 144 -2.83 1.91 -1.20
CA GLY A 144 -1.56 2.25 -0.61
C GLY A 144 -0.59 2.91 -1.57
N LEU A 145 0.54 3.31 -1.01
CA LEU A 145 1.72 3.75 -1.73
C LEU A 145 2.98 3.24 -1.03
N LYS A 146 4.05 3.09 -1.81
CA LYS A 146 5.39 2.80 -1.29
C LYS A 146 6.46 3.53 -2.11
N ASP A 147 7.68 3.51 -1.58
CA ASP A 147 8.85 4.13 -2.18
C ASP A 147 8.76 5.67 -2.30
N LEU A 148 7.84 6.31 -1.57
CA LEU A 148 7.69 7.77 -1.56
C LEU A 148 8.79 8.43 -0.73
N VAL A 149 9.88 8.81 -1.37
CA VAL A 149 11.02 9.44 -0.70
C VAL A 149 10.77 10.92 -0.45
N VAL A 150 10.78 11.33 0.82
CA VAL A 150 10.62 12.72 1.26
C VAL A 150 11.73 13.13 2.21
N LEU A 151 12.05 14.42 2.21
CA LEU A 151 13.09 15.01 3.05
C LEU A 151 12.68 16.42 3.48
N LYS A 152 12.90 16.74 4.74
CA LYS A 152 12.96 18.12 5.25
C LYS A 152 14.37 18.42 5.73
N SER A 153 14.90 19.56 5.30
CA SER A 153 16.29 19.96 5.58
C SER A 153 16.49 20.55 6.98
N THR A 154 15.40 20.99 7.61
CA THR A 154 15.31 21.56 8.96
C THR A 154 13.88 21.35 9.49
N GLY A 155 13.52 21.95 10.62
CA GLY A 155 12.19 21.81 11.24
C GLY A 155 11.94 20.39 11.78
N SER A 156 13.02 19.71 12.14
CA SER A 156 13.00 18.46 12.88
C SER A 156 14.02 18.49 14.01
N GLU A 157 13.58 17.96 15.15
CA GLU A 157 14.35 17.87 16.38
C GLU A 157 14.35 16.41 16.87
N PHE A 158 15.19 16.14 17.88
CA PHE A 158 15.11 14.93 18.70
C PHE A 158 15.86 15.12 20.02
N HIS A 159 15.10 15.25 21.10
CA HIS A 159 15.59 15.44 22.47
C HIS A 159 14.58 14.89 23.48
N GLY A 160 14.96 14.87 24.76
CA GLY A 160 14.15 14.35 25.86
C GLY A 160 14.06 12.82 25.92
N PHE A 161 14.90 12.10 25.16
CA PHE A 161 14.89 10.64 25.17
C PHE A 161 15.64 10.05 26.37
N PRO A 162 15.23 8.88 26.91
CA PRO A 162 15.94 8.21 28.00
C PRO A 162 17.41 7.96 27.66
N ARG A 163 18.29 8.14 28.64
CA ARG A 163 19.73 7.87 28.51
C ARG A 163 20.11 6.70 29.40
N ASP A 164 20.53 5.61 28.76
CA ASP A 164 21.05 4.43 29.44
C ASP A 164 22.57 4.26 29.20
N ARG A 165 23.14 3.15 29.68
CA ARG A 165 24.57 2.85 29.56
C ARG A 165 25.08 2.69 28.11
N PHE A 166 24.19 2.62 27.13
CA PHE A 166 24.53 2.47 25.70
C PHE A 166 24.17 3.69 24.87
N THR A 167 23.64 4.75 25.49
CA THR A 167 23.17 5.93 24.78
C THR A 167 24.32 6.90 24.48
N THR A 168 24.80 6.89 23.24
CA THR A 168 25.80 7.85 22.73
C THR A 168 25.20 8.97 21.89
N LEU A 169 23.95 8.81 21.44
CA LEU A 169 23.26 9.80 20.63
C LEU A 169 23.16 11.14 21.37
N ALA A 170 23.61 12.21 20.71
CA ALA A 170 23.42 13.57 21.15
C ALA A 170 22.00 14.03 20.82
N GLU A 171 21.45 14.87 21.68
CA GLU A 171 20.20 15.59 21.39
C GLU A 171 20.45 16.64 20.31
N THR A 172 19.41 16.99 19.56
CA THR A 172 19.48 18.08 18.58
C THR A 172 18.15 18.80 18.45
N ASP A 173 18.23 20.11 18.26
CA ASP A 173 17.11 21.01 17.96
C ASP A 173 17.03 21.36 16.47
N ASP A 174 17.94 20.83 15.65
CA ASP A 174 17.86 20.93 14.19
C ASP A 174 18.54 19.72 13.53
N ARG A 175 17.84 19.07 12.60
CA ARG A 175 18.38 17.98 11.77
C ARG A 175 17.56 17.80 10.50
N ILE A 176 18.18 17.13 9.54
CA ILE A 176 17.46 16.51 8.44
C ILE A 176 16.55 15.39 8.97
N LEU A 177 15.33 15.34 8.45
CA LEU A 177 14.46 14.17 8.54
C LEU A 177 14.15 13.70 7.12
N ALA A 178 14.65 12.52 6.76
CA ALA A 178 14.40 11.88 5.48
C ALA A 178 13.80 10.48 5.68
N THR A 179 12.84 10.12 4.84
CA THR A 179 12.19 8.81 4.90
C THR A 179 11.72 8.34 3.52
N SER A 180 11.42 7.06 3.41
CA SER A 180 10.72 6.46 2.28
C SER A 180 9.37 5.97 2.79
N VAL A 181 8.31 6.75 2.59
CA VAL A 181 6.99 6.46 3.17
C VAL A 181 6.39 5.25 2.46
N SER A 182 6.03 4.24 3.25
CA SER A 182 5.12 3.17 2.86
C SER A 182 3.84 3.31 3.68
N ALA A 183 2.72 3.51 3.00
CA ALA A 183 1.43 3.72 3.65
C ALA A 183 0.37 2.85 2.96
N THR A 184 -0.34 2.05 3.75
CA THR A 184 -1.44 1.21 3.28
C THR A 184 -2.67 1.51 4.12
N TRP A 185 -3.81 1.70 3.49
CA TRP A 185 -5.07 2.03 4.14
C TRP A 185 -6.18 1.09 3.73
N ARG A 186 -7.08 0.82 4.67
CA ARG A 186 -8.28 0.01 4.45
C ARG A 186 -9.46 0.93 4.21
N TYR A 187 -10.11 0.74 3.07
CA TYR A 187 -11.39 1.39 2.80
C TYR A 187 -12.46 0.81 3.74
N GLY A 188 -13.29 1.70 4.28
CA GLY A 188 -14.35 1.34 5.21
C GLY A 188 -15.60 0.89 4.48
N SER A 189 -16.21 -0.21 4.93
CA SER A 189 -17.61 -0.50 4.65
C SER A 189 -18.44 0.37 5.60
N ARG A 190 -18.75 1.62 5.22
CA ARG A 190 -19.64 2.45 6.05
C ARG A 190 -21.01 1.76 6.13
N GLN A 191 -21.21 0.97 7.19
CA GLN A 191 -22.54 0.80 7.75
C GLN A 191 -23.02 2.20 8.09
N ALA A 192 -24.06 2.62 7.38
CA ALA A 192 -24.70 3.90 7.54
C ALA A 192 -24.78 4.26 9.03
N ARG A 193 -24.42 5.51 9.38
CA ARG A 193 -24.91 6.09 10.63
C ARG A 193 -26.41 5.80 10.69
N PRO A 194 -27.00 5.44 11.85
CA PRO A 194 -28.41 5.04 11.94
C PRO A 194 -29.44 6.09 11.48
N SER A 195 -29.00 7.26 11.00
CA SER A 195 -29.82 8.39 10.60
C SER A 195 -29.63 8.86 9.15
N GLN A 196 -28.87 8.17 8.29
CA GLN A 196 -28.80 8.51 6.86
C GLN A 196 -28.94 7.28 5.98
N GLU A 197 -29.93 7.31 5.09
CA GLU A 197 -30.26 6.26 4.12
C GLU A 197 -29.05 5.94 3.21
N GLN A 198 -28.90 4.62 2.97
CA GLN A 198 -27.96 3.94 2.06
C GLN A 198 -26.53 3.74 2.60
N ALA A 199 -26.24 2.49 3.00
CA ALA A 199 -24.87 2.00 3.12
C ALA A 199 -24.18 2.16 1.76
N ARG A 200 -22.98 2.76 1.74
CA ARG A 200 -22.17 2.84 0.52
C ARG A 200 -21.47 1.50 0.31
N SER A 201 -21.61 0.93 -0.89
CA SER A 201 -20.81 -0.21 -1.32
C SER A 201 -19.37 0.26 -1.53
N THR A 202 -18.39 -0.63 -1.34
CA THR A 202 -17.00 -0.35 -1.76
C THR A 202 -16.90 -0.13 -3.27
N GLU A 203 -17.91 -0.56 -4.04
CA GLU A 203 -18.05 -0.31 -5.48
C GLU A 203 -18.36 1.15 -5.83
N ASP A 204 -18.83 1.95 -4.86
CA ASP A 204 -19.14 3.37 -5.06
C ASP A 204 -17.93 4.31 -4.77
N ILE A 205 -16.79 3.74 -4.40
CA ILE A 205 -15.60 4.52 -4.03
C ILE A 205 -14.83 4.93 -5.31
N ASP A 206 -14.61 6.23 -5.46
CA ASP A 206 -13.64 6.74 -6.44
C ASP A 206 -12.22 6.54 -5.88
N PHE A 207 -11.64 5.38 -6.18
CA PHE A 207 -10.32 4.98 -5.68
C PHE A 207 -9.19 5.91 -6.14
N ASP A 208 -9.31 6.51 -7.33
CA ASP A 208 -8.29 7.43 -7.84
C ASP A 208 -8.32 8.75 -7.06
N ALA A 209 -9.51 9.33 -6.86
CA ALA A 209 -9.68 10.53 -6.04
C ALA A 209 -9.27 10.29 -4.58
N ALA A 210 -9.59 9.12 -4.01
CA ALA A 210 -9.20 8.75 -2.66
C ALA A 210 -7.68 8.63 -2.52
N TYR A 211 -7.01 7.96 -3.45
CA TYR A 211 -5.55 7.85 -3.48
C TYR A 211 -4.89 9.23 -3.57
N ASP A 212 -5.35 10.09 -4.48
CA ASP A 212 -4.79 11.44 -4.65
C ASP A 212 -4.97 12.29 -3.39
N ALA A 213 -6.15 12.22 -2.75
CA ALA A 213 -6.44 12.95 -1.51
C ALA A 213 -5.55 12.48 -0.34
N VAL A 214 -5.40 11.16 -0.16
CA VAL A 214 -4.52 10.60 0.88
C VAL A 214 -3.08 10.99 0.63
N ARG A 215 -2.57 10.79 -0.59
CA ARG A 215 -1.20 11.11 -0.96
C ARG A 215 -0.89 12.58 -0.71
N ALA A 216 -1.78 13.48 -1.10
CA ALA A 216 -1.63 14.91 -0.86
C ALA A 216 -1.59 15.23 0.64
N ALA A 217 -2.50 14.65 1.43
CA ALA A 217 -2.54 14.86 2.89
C ALA A 217 -1.29 14.34 3.61
N LEU A 218 -0.75 13.19 3.20
CA LEU A 218 0.50 12.64 3.73
C LEU A 218 1.68 13.61 3.47
N LEU A 219 1.79 14.13 2.24
CA LEU A 219 2.84 15.06 1.86
C LEU A 219 2.71 16.41 2.58
N ASP A 220 1.51 16.96 2.66
CA ASP A 220 1.24 18.23 3.33
C ASP A 220 1.52 18.13 4.84
N ALA A 221 1.06 17.07 5.50
CA ALA A 221 1.33 16.84 6.92
C ALA A 221 2.83 16.61 7.19
N PHE A 222 3.53 15.87 6.33
CA PHE A 222 4.98 15.74 6.43
C PHE A 222 5.67 17.11 6.33
N ALA A 223 5.30 17.93 5.36
CA ALA A 223 5.93 19.23 5.12
C ALA A 223 5.66 20.24 6.24
N THR A 224 4.43 20.30 6.75
CA THR A 224 3.98 21.35 7.68
C THR A 224 4.19 21.01 9.17
N THR A 225 4.33 19.74 9.53
CA THR A 225 4.58 19.34 10.92
C THR A 225 6.00 19.70 11.35
N HIS A 226 6.16 20.59 12.34
CA HIS A 226 7.43 20.71 13.07
C HIS A 226 7.68 19.42 13.87
N SER A 227 8.71 18.66 13.50
CA SER A 227 8.84 17.27 13.93
C SER A 227 9.72 17.12 15.16
N LEU A 228 9.12 16.83 16.32
CA LEU A 228 9.86 16.48 17.55
C LEU A 228 10.29 15.00 17.57
N ALA A 229 9.61 14.16 16.78
CA ALA A 229 9.95 12.76 16.54
C ALA A 229 9.31 12.26 15.25
N LEU A 230 9.90 11.25 14.59
CA LEU A 230 9.30 10.65 13.41
C LEU A 230 7.95 9.97 13.74
N GLN A 231 7.79 9.44 14.95
CA GLN A 231 6.51 8.95 15.48
C GLN A 231 5.40 10.02 15.44
N GLN A 232 5.72 11.25 15.85
CA GLN A 232 4.77 12.37 15.82
C GLN A 232 4.39 12.71 14.37
N THR A 233 5.37 12.75 13.48
CA THR A 233 5.13 13.01 12.05
C THR A 233 4.26 11.93 11.41
N ILE A 234 4.51 10.65 11.71
CA ILE A 234 3.66 9.54 11.24
C ILE A 234 2.23 9.71 11.73
N HIS A 235 2.04 10.03 13.02
CA HIS A 235 0.71 10.25 13.57
C HIS A 235 0.00 11.41 12.84
N ALA A 236 0.67 12.55 12.66
CA ALA A 236 0.11 13.70 11.95
C ALA A 236 -0.28 13.37 10.50
N MET A 237 0.58 12.64 9.78
CA MET A 237 0.32 12.16 8.42
C MET A 237 -0.90 11.25 8.36
N ALA A 238 -0.96 10.26 9.24
CA ALA A 238 -2.06 9.30 9.30
C ALA A 238 -3.40 9.97 9.65
N THR A 239 -3.40 10.89 10.61
CA THR A 239 -4.60 11.69 10.96
C THR A 239 -5.05 12.53 9.77
N ALA A 240 -4.14 13.26 9.12
CA ALA A 240 -4.47 14.09 7.96
C ALA A 240 -5.07 13.26 6.80
N ALA A 241 -4.53 12.07 6.54
CA ALA A 241 -5.07 11.14 5.53
C ALA A 241 -6.49 10.69 5.86
N LEU A 242 -6.75 10.30 7.12
CA LEU A 242 -8.09 9.91 7.58
C LEU A 242 -9.09 11.07 7.54
N ASP A 243 -8.65 12.30 7.77
CA ASP A 243 -9.52 13.48 7.69
C ASP A 243 -9.82 13.89 6.24
N ALA A 244 -8.83 13.75 5.35
CA ALA A 244 -8.97 14.06 3.93
C ALA A 244 -9.82 13.05 3.16
N CYS A 245 -9.80 11.77 3.55
CA CYS A 245 -10.56 10.71 2.90
C CYS A 245 -11.52 10.03 3.89
N ALA A 246 -12.79 10.35 3.73
CA ALA A 246 -13.84 9.89 4.62
C ALA A 246 -14.14 8.38 4.45
N ASP A 247 -13.76 7.79 3.31
CA ASP A 247 -13.99 6.39 2.95
C ASP A 247 -12.91 5.44 3.49
N ILE A 248 -11.95 5.93 4.29
CA ILE A 248 -10.92 5.14 4.95
C ILE A 248 -11.18 5.06 6.45
N ASP A 249 -11.04 3.86 7.01
CA ASP A 249 -11.22 3.59 8.44
C ASP A 249 -9.90 3.42 9.19
N GLU A 250 -8.86 2.96 8.51
CA GLU A 250 -7.59 2.56 9.12
C GLU A 250 -6.44 2.77 8.14
N ILE A 251 -5.32 3.31 8.60
CA ILE A 251 -4.08 3.47 7.83
C ILE A 251 -2.89 2.97 8.64
N ARG A 252 -2.01 2.19 7.99
CA ARG A 252 -0.72 1.72 8.49
C ARG A 252 0.38 2.44 7.74
N ILE A 253 1.30 3.05 8.47
CA ILE A 253 2.43 3.77 7.90
C ILE A 253 3.71 3.17 8.47
N GLU A 254 4.66 2.91 7.59
CA GLU A 254 6.04 2.55 7.90
C GLU A 254 6.99 3.57 7.27
N CYS A 255 7.90 4.09 8.08
CA CYS A 255 8.87 5.11 7.69
C CYS A 255 10.27 4.73 8.23
N PRO A 256 11.20 4.28 7.37
CA PRO A 256 12.60 4.20 7.74
C PRO A 256 13.17 5.60 7.90
N ASN A 257 13.86 5.89 9.00
CA ASN A 257 14.64 7.11 9.16
C ASN A 257 15.95 6.97 8.37
N LYS A 258 15.98 7.57 7.18
CA LYS A 258 17.15 7.55 6.27
C LYS A 258 18.16 8.59 6.76
N HIS A 259 19.15 8.12 7.50
CA HIS A 259 20.08 8.99 8.23
C HIS A 259 20.93 9.85 7.30
N HIS A 260 20.91 11.15 7.56
CA HIS A 260 21.82 12.14 6.99
C HIS A 260 22.67 12.69 8.13
N PHE A 261 23.87 12.13 8.31
CA PHE A 261 24.75 12.52 9.40
C PHE A 261 25.50 13.80 9.04
N LEU A 262 25.46 14.81 9.90
CA LEU A 262 26.29 15.99 9.76
C LEU A 262 27.76 15.57 9.83
N VAL A 263 28.52 15.82 8.77
CA VAL A 263 29.91 15.39 8.70
C VAL A 263 30.76 16.26 9.62
N ASP A 264 31.59 15.65 10.47
CA ASP A 264 32.59 16.36 11.24
C ASP A 264 33.74 16.81 10.34
N LEU A 265 33.81 18.12 10.07
CA LEU A 265 34.85 18.74 9.26
C LEU A 265 35.94 19.42 10.10
N ALA A 266 35.86 19.36 11.44
CA ALA A 266 36.85 19.95 12.33
C ALA A 266 38.28 19.41 12.10
N PRO A 267 38.50 18.11 11.77
CA PRO A 267 39.83 17.61 11.39
C PRO A 267 40.47 18.31 10.18
N PHE A 268 39.67 18.99 9.36
CA PHE A 268 40.12 19.78 8.21
C PHE A 268 40.21 21.28 8.50
N GLY A 269 39.93 21.71 9.73
CA GLY A 269 39.91 23.13 10.12
C GLY A 269 38.71 23.91 9.60
N LEU A 270 37.59 23.23 9.32
CA LEU A 270 36.34 23.82 8.83
C LEU A 270 35.20 23.60 9.83
N ASP A 271 34.24 24.53 9.87
CA ASP A 271 32.94 24.30 10.50
C ASP A 271 31.98 23.58 9.54
N ASN A 272 30.80 23.20 10.04
CA ASN A 272 29.72 22.64 9.23
C ASN A 272 28.37 23.08 9.82
N PRO A 273 27.81 24.22 9.37
CA PRO A 273 26.61 24.82 9.95
C PRO A 273 25.31 24.14 9.49
N GLY A 274 25.32 22.83 9.28
CA GLY A 274 24.16 22.09 8.77
C GLY A 274 24.08 21.99 7.25
N GLU A 275 25.21 21.92 6.55
CA GLU A 275 25.24 21.96 5.08
C GLU A 275 25.76 20.67 4.43
N VAL A 276 26.77 20.02 5.03
CA VAL A 276 27.41 18.84 4.46
C VAL A 276 27.03 17.59 5.25
N PHE A 277 26.30 16.68 4.59
CA PHE A 277 25.79 15.45 5.20
C PHE A 277 26.26 14.19 4.48
N PHE A 278 26.48 13.14 5.26
CA PHE A 278 26.61 11.78 4.75
C PHE A 278 25.25 11.07 4.82
N ALA A 279 24.66 10.79 3.66
CA ALA A 279 23.46 9.97 3.54
C ALA A 279 23.84 8.48 3.63
N ALA A 280 23.58 7.86 4.78
CA ALA A 280 23.89 6.46 5.00
C ALA A 280 22.80 5.55 4.41
N ASP A 281 23.21 4.46 3.76
CA ASP A 281 22.26 3.46 3.26
C ASP A 281 21.67 2.63 4.42
N ARG A 282 22.55 2.13 5.32
CA ARG A 282 22.24 1.25 6.46
C ARG A 282 23.23 1.46 7.61
N PRO A 283 22.85 1.18 8.87
CA PRO A 283 21.50 0.84 9.33
C PRO A 283 20.57 2.07 9.29
N TYR A 284 19.27 1.85 9.49
CA TYR A 284 18.27 2.90 9.62
C TYR A 284 17.32 2.57 10.77
N GLY A 285 16.81 3.60 11.46
CA GLY A 285 15.67 3.41 12.35
C GLY A 285 14.42 3.05 11.54
N LEU A 286 13.59 2.13 12.01
CA LEU A 286 12.31 1.79 11.37
C LEU A 286 11.18 2.10 12.33
N ILE A 287 10.31 3.03 11.94
CA ILE A 287 9.19 3.47 12.77
C ILE A 287 7.90 3.15 12.01
N SER A 288 6.96 2.51 12.68
CA SER A 288 5.66 2.18 12.11
C SER A 288 4.54 2.51 13.10
N ALA A 289 3.37 2.87 12.58
CA ALA A 289 2.16 2.99 13.38
C ALA A 289 0.92 2.66 12.55
N THR A 290 -0.12 2.20 13.26
CA THR A 290 -1.48 2.09 12.73
C THR A 290 -2.34 3.16 13.39
N VAL A 291 -3.11 3.90 12.60
CA VAL A 291 -4.10 4.86 13.11
C VAL A 291 -5.45 4.47 12.54
N THR A 292 -6.46 4.40 13.41
CA THR A 292 -7.81 3.95 13.11
C THR A 292 -8.79 5.03 13.54
N ARG A 293 -9.83 5.26 12.75
CA ARG A 293 -10.91 6.18 13.10
C ARG A 293 -11.64 5.69 14.35
N SER A 294 -11.96 6.60 15.27
CA SER A 294 -12.73 6.27 16.45
C SER A 294 -14.07 5.62 16.08
N GLY A 295 -14.32 4.42 16.60
CA GLY A 295 -15.55 3.65 16.36
C GLY A 295 -15.51 2.76 15.12
N ALA A 296 -14.44 2.75 14.33
CA ALA A 296 -14.27 1.75 13.28
C ALA A 296 -13.93 0.39 13.91
N GLU A 297 -14.52 -0.68 13.38
CA GLU A 297 -14.23 -2.04 13.82
C GLU A 297 -12.83 -2.47 13.36
N ALA A 298 -12.14 -3.21 14.22
CA ALA A 298 -10.85 -3.78 13.89
C ALA A 298 -11.05 -5.01 13.01
N GLU A 299 -10.37 -5.04 11.86
CA GLU A 299 -10.43 -6.17 10.93
C GLU A 299 -9.02 -6.72 10.64
N PRO A 300 -8.44 -7.54 11.54
CA PRO A 300 -7.10 -8.09 11.35
C PRO A 300 -6.93 -8.91 10.07
N ARG A 301 -8.03 -9.52 9.59
CA ARG A 301 -8.08 -10.33 8.35
C ARG A 301 -7.69 -9.52 7.12
N ALA A 302 -8.10 -8.25 7.05
CA ALA A 302 -7.80 -7.34 5.94
C ALA A 302 -6.29 -7.11 5.73
N TRP A 303 -5.47 -7.45 6.73
CA TRP A 303 -4.04 -7.16 6.73
C TRP A 303 -3.16 -8.40 6.62
N VAL A 304 -3.74 -9.59 6.55
CA VAL A 304 -2.96 -10.83 6.40
C VAL A 304 -2.22 -10.82 5.06
N GLY A 305 -0.90 -10.98 5.11
CA GLY A 305 -0.03 -11.00 3.93
C GLY A 305 0.18 -9.63 3.26
N VAL A 306 -0.30 -8.53 3.85
CA VAL A 306 -0.09 -7.17 3.33
C VAL A 306 1.19 -6.60 3.93
N GLY A 307 2.12 -6.15 3.08
CA GLY A 307 3.40 -5.56 3.44
C GLY A 307 3.99 -4.72 2.32
#